data_AF-A0A5E4AMD3-F1
#
_entry.id   AF-A0A5E4AMD3-F1
#
_cell.length_a   1.000
_cell.length_b   1.000
_cell.length_c   1.000
_cell.angle_alpha   90.00
_cell.angle_beta   90.00
_cell.angle_gamma   90.00
#
_symmetry.space_group_name_H-M   'P 1'
#
loop_
_entity.id
_entity.type
_entity.pdbx_description
1 polymer ?
#
loop_
_entity_poly.entity_id
_entity_poly.type
_entity_poly.pdbx_seq_one_letter_code
_entity_poly.pdbx_strand_id
1 'polypeptide(L)'
;MFHEAQAGVIEAARQLLSGERAPLRQKLLADLLHTVSQNIEAETRAQDPPWFEGLESRFRNKSGYLRYSCESRIRSYLREVSSCSRVLGAEAREEYLRILGAMCQRLRSAQYNGSYFDRGAEAGSRLCTREGWFSCQAHPRFWLGHLLTARGASFHMGSGGWSSDAVRGPFDLDSCASKHSINPYSNRESRVLFSTWNLDHIHPGLSVVLKQFHAAACLLFPSRVGCVHLDSAHVTPARGWMTGDRIEKKRTIVPTLAEAIQEQGGREVDWEYFYSLLFTSENLKLVHIACHKKTTHKLECDPGRIYRSQKRPKRRRPARKCQ
;
A
#
# COMPACT_ATOMS: atom_id res chain seq x y z
N MET A 1 -7.89 -19.82 -36.43
CA MET A 1 -9.28 -19.34 -36.21
C MET A 1 -9.40 -18.18 -35.22
N PHE A 2 -9.22 -18.32 -33.89
CA PHE A 2 -9.43 -17.17 -32.98
C PHE A 2 -8.38 -16.03 -33.12
N HIS A 3 -7.10 -16.36 -33.34
CA HIS A 3 -6.05 -15.35 -33.56
C HIS A 3 -6.21 -14.57 -34.89
N GLU A 4 -6.71 -15.22 -35.95
CA GLU A 4 -6.93 -14.59 -37.26
C GLU A 4 -8.12 -13.62 -37.22
N ALA A 5 -9.19 -13.98 -36.50
CA ALA A 5 -10.32 -13.09 -36.26
C ALA A 5 -9.88 -11.84 -35.46
N GLN A 6 -8.98 -12.00 -34.49
CA GLN A 6 -8.45 -10.88 -33.70
C GLN A 6 -7.56 -9.95 -34.53
N ALA A 7 -6.74 -10.48 -35.44
CA ALA A 7 -5.94 -9.69 -36.37
C ALA A 7 -6.80 -8.86 -37.32
N GLY A 8 -7.87 -9.44 -37.86
CA GLY A 8 -8.83 -8.73 -38.71
C GLY A 8 -9.56 -7.59 -37.98
N VAL A 9 -9.93 -7.81 -36.71
CA VAL A 9 -10.55 -6.77 -35.86
C VAL A 9 -9.57 -5.63 -35.57
N ILE A 10 -8.30 -5.93 -35.28
CA ILE A 10 -7.26 -4.91 -35.06
C ILE A 10 -7.10 -4.05 -36.31
N GLU A 11 -7.01 -4.67 -37.49
CA GLU A 11 -6.81 -3.94 -38.75
C GLU A 11 -8.03 -3.05 -39.07
N ALA A 12 -9.24 -3.59 -38.93
CA ALA A 12 -10.46 -2.81 -39.12
C ALA A 12 -10.54 -1.62 -38.16
N ALA A 13 -10.20 -1.81 -36.88
CA ALA A 13 -10.21 -0.73 -35.90
C ALA A 13 -9.15 0.34 -36.18
N ARG A 14 -7.97 -0.03 -36.73
CA ARG A 14 -6.95 0.93 -37.19
C ARG A 14 -7.44 1.76 -38.37
N GLN A 15 -8.09 1.12 -39.34
CA GLN A 15 -8.66 1.80 -40.51
C GLN A 15 -9.79 2.77 -40.12
N LEU A 16 -10.65 2.37 -39.19
CA LEU A 16 -11.69 3.25 -38.65
C LEU A 16 -11.08 4.44 -37.90
N LEU A 17 -10.04 4.22 -37.10
CA LEU A 17 -9.41 5.28 -36.33
C LEU A 17 -8.71 6.33 -37.22
N SER A 18 -8.10 5.92 -38.34
CA SER A 18 -7.37 6.85 -39.22
C SER A 18 -8.26 7.88 -39.91
N GLY A 19 -9.52 7.52 -40.21
CA GLY A 19 -10.51 8.40 -40.85
C GLY A 19 -11.46 9.10 -39.89
N GLU A 20 -11.52 8.69 -38.62
CA GLU A 20 -12.46 9.24 -37.64
C GLU A 20 -12.06 10.65 -37.18
N ARG A 21 -13.02 11.58 -37.12
CA ARG A 21 -12.80 12.98 -36.69
C ARG A 21 -13.50 13.33 -35.39
N ALA A 22 -14.49 12.55 -34.96
CA ALA A 22 -15.21 12.80 -33.71
C ALA A 22 -14.33 12.39 -32.52
N PRO A 23 -13.99 13.30 -31.58
CA PRO A 23 -13.03 13.03 -30.51
C PRO A 23 -13.41 11.84 -29.61
N LEU A 24 -14.71 11.69 -29.30
CA LEU A 24 -15.18 10.56 -28.49
C LEU A 24 -15.05 9.21 -29.20
N ARG A 25 -15.30 9.16 -30.51
CA ARG A 25 -15.14 7.93 -31.31
C ARG A 25 -13.67 7.58 -31.51
N GLN A 26 -12.81 8.57 -31.76
CA GLN A 26 -11.37 8.36 -31.78
C GLN A 26 -10.87 7.74 -30.47
N LYS A 27 -11.30 8.30 -29.33
CA LYS A 27 -10.94 7.76 -28.01
C LYS A 27 -11.41 6.32 -27.82
N LEU A 28 -12.68 6.03 -28.13
CA LEU A 28 -13.22 4.68 -27.98
C LEU A 28 -12.50 3.66 -28.88
N LEU A 29 -12.20 4.02 -30.13
CA LEU A 29 -11.45 3.17 -31.05
C LEU A 29 -10.01 2.96 -30.58
N ALA A 30 -9.36 3.99 -30.04
CA ALA A 30 -8.03 3.86 -29.45
C ALA A 30 -8.04 2.95 -28.20
N ASP A 31 -9.02 3.11 -27.31
CA ASP A 31 -9.21 2.29 -26.11
C ASP A 31 -9.49 0.82 -26.47
N LEU A 32 -10.31 0.60 -27.52
CA LEU A 32 -10.57 -0.73 -28.06
C LEU A 32 -9.29 -1.35 -28.64
N LEU A 33 -8.57 -0.63 -29.49
CA LEU A 33 -7.31 -1.09 -30.07
C LEU A 33 -6.28 -1.46 -29.01
N HIS A 34 -6.18 -0.62 -27.97
CA HIS A 34 -5.33 -0.91 -26.82
C HIS A 34 -5.76 -2.22 -26.12
N THR A 35 -7.06 -2.47 -26.01
CA THR A 35 -7.61 -3.68 -25.39
C THR A 35 -7.40 -4.93 -26.24
N VAL A 36 -7.55 -4.85 -27.56
CA VAL A 36 -7.44 -6.02 -28.45
C VAL A 36 -6.02 -6.34 -28.92
N SER A 37 -5.12 -5.35 -28.92
CA SER A 37 -3.71 -5.50 -29.31
C SER A 37 -2.88 -5.99 -28.11
N GLN A 38 -3.06 -7.26 -27.74
CA GLN A 38 -2.39 -7.90 -26.61
C GLN A 38 -1.56 -9.09 -27.05
N ASN A 39 -0.43 -9.29 -26.39
CA ASN A 39 0.43 -10.46 -26.52
C ASN A 39 0.87 -10.95 -25.13
N ILE A 40 -0.11 -11.35 -24.31
CA ILE A 40 0.11 -11.74 -22.91
C ILE A 40 1.03 -12.96 -22.81
N GLU A 41 0.88 -13.95 -23.69
CA GLU A 41 1.62 -15.21 -23.61
C GLU A 41 3.12 -15.06 -23.87
N ALA A 42 3.52 -14.11 -24.71
CA ALA A 42 4.93 -13.83 -24.94
C ALA A 42 5.60 -13.35 -23.65
N GLU A 43 6.78 -13.91 -23.34
CA GLU A 43 7.53 -13.61 -22.12
C GLU A 43 8.87 -12.94 -22.42
N THR A 44 9.47 -13.21 -23.57
CA THR A 44 10.82 -12.75 -23.91
C THR A 44 10.82 -11.58 -24.88
N ARG A 45 11.91 -10.80 -24.86
CA ARG A 45 12.13 -9.69 -25.81
C ARG A 45 12.17 -10.14 -27.27
N ALA A 46 12.56 -11.39 -27.54
CA ALA A 46 12.55 -11.94 -28.89
C ALA A 46 11.11 -12.22 -29.38
N GLN A 47 10.23 -12.67 -28.49
CA GLN A 47 8.84 -13.00 -28.80
C GLN A 47 7.93 -11.76 -28.92
N ASP A 48 8.26 -10.69 -28.19
CA ASP A 48 7.46 -9.46 -28.19
C ASP A 48 8.34 -8.20 -28.07
N PRO A 49 9.15 -7.87 -29.09
CA PRO A 49 10.01 -6.69 -29.06
C PRO A 49 9.29 -5.37 -28.75
N PRO A 50 8.08 -5.09 -29.31
CA PRO A 50 7.34 -3.86 -29.02
C PRO A 50 7.08 -3.64 -27.54
N TRP A 51 6.78 -4.70 -26.78
CA TRP A 51 6.60 -4.58 -25.34
C TRP A 51 7.84 -4.04 -24.63
N PHE A 52 9.05 -4.23 -25.15
CA PHE A 52 10.31 -3.80 -24.52
C PHE A 52 10.82 -2.43 -24.99
N GLU A 53 10.12 -1.75 -25.89
CA GLU A 53 10.50 -0.43 -26.36
C GLU A 53 10.67 0.55 -25.20
N GLY A 54 11.75 1.34 -25.24
CA GLY A 54 12.13 2.27 -24.17
C GLY A 54 12.80 1.63 -22.94
N LEU A 55 12.96 0.30 -22.88
CA LEU A 55 13.71 -0.35 -21.79
C LEU A 55 15.15 -0.64 -22.16
N GLU A 56 16.02 -0.50 -21.17
CA GLU A 56 17.43 -0.91 -21.25
C GLU A 56 17.59 -2.34 -21.76
N SER A 57 18.63 -2.58 -22.55
CA SER A 57 18.91 -3.86 -23.20
C SER A 57 19.11 -5.03 -22.24
N ARG A 58 19.42 -4.77 -20.97
CA ARG A 58 19.53 -5.80 -19.91
C ARG A 58 18.22 -6.55 -19.66
N PHE A 59 17.06 -5.94 -19.96
CA PHE A 59 15.77 -6.55 -19.73
C PHE A 59 15.38 -7.48 -20.89
N ARG A 60 15.56 -8.79 -20.68
CA ARG A 60 15.32 -9.85 -21.68
C ARG A 60 13.96 -10.53 -21.58
N ASN A 61 13.28 -10.41 -20.44
CA ASN A 61 11.95 -10.98 -20.21
C ASN A 61 11.05 -10.04 -19.41
N LYS A 62 9.73 -10.19 -19.57
CA LYS A 62 8.72 -9.30 -18.99
C LYS A 62 8.70 -9.40 -17.47
N SER A 63 8.76 -10.63 -16.94
CA SER A 63 8.77 -10.91 -15.51
C SER A 63 9.97 -10.30 -14.80
N GLY A 64 11.15 -10.35 -15.41
CA GLY A 64 12.37 -9.77 -14.87
C GLY A 64 12.32 -8.25 -14.79
N TYR A 65 11.71 -7.57 -15.77
CA TYR A 65 11.46 -6.13 -15.68
C TYR A 65 10.45 -5.80 -14.57
N LEU A 66 9.34 -6.54 -14.49
CA LEU A 66 8.31 -6.27 -13.47
C LEU A 66 8.81 -6.57 -12.05
N ARG A 67 9.63 -7.61 -11.89
CA ARG A 67 10.37 -7.89 -10.65
C ARG A 67 11.25 -6.70 -10.27
N TYR A 68 12.10 -6.23 -11.18
CA TYR A 68 12.92 -5.03 -10.97
C TYR A 68 12.09 -3.78 -10.63
N SER A 69 10.94 -3.60 -11.27
CA SER A 69 10.01 -2.50 -11.00
C SER A 69 9.47 -2.55 -9.57
N CYS A 70 9.05 -3.72 -9.10
CA CYS A 70 8.62 -3.92 -7.70
C CYS A 70 9.78 -3.62 -6.72
N GLU A 71 10.94 -4.24 -6.94
CA GLU A 71 12.11 -4.04 -6.09
C GLU A 71 12.49 -2.56 -5.99
N SER A 72 12.38 -1.81 -7.09
CA SER A 72 12.67 -0.38 -7.13
C SER A 72 11.71 0.43 -6.25
N ARG A 73 10.42 0.07 -6.20
CA ARG A 73 9.44 0.70 -5.30
C ARG A 73 9.81 0.46 -3.83
N ILE A 74 10.13 -0.79 -3.48
CA ILE A 74 10.51 -1.17 -2.11
C ILE A 74 11.83 -0.53 -1.68
N ARG A 75 12.84 -0.48 -2.58
CA ARG A 75 14.08 0.27 -2.32
C ARG A 75 13.82 1.75 -2.09
N SER A 76 12.83 2.34 -2.77
CA SER A 76 12.43 3.72 -2.51
C SER A 76 11.91 3.89 -1.08
N TYR A 77 11.08 2.96 -0.60
CA TYR A 77 10.58 2.99 0.77
C TYR A 77 11.72 2.89 1.79
N LEU A 78 12.68 2.00 1.55
CA LEU A 78 13.86 1.89 2.41
C LEU A 78 14.67 3.19 2.45
N ARG A 79 14.87 3.86 1.31
CA ARG A 79 15.56 5.17 1.27
C ARG A 79 14.82 6.23 2.07
N GLU A 80 13.49 6.24 2.00
CA GLU A 80 12.68 7.17 2.78
C GLU A 80 12.77 6.90 4.28
N VAL A 81 12.67 5.63 4.72
CA VAL A 81 12.83 5.23 6.13
C VAL A 81 14.25 5.58 6.63
N SER A 82 15.27 5.37 5.80
CA SER A 82 16.66 5.73 6.13
C SER A 82 16.83 7.23 6.39
N SER A 83 16.12 8.08 5.63
CA SER A 83 16.22 9.54 5.76
C SER A 83 15.82 10.07 7.15
N CYS A 84 14.96 9.36 7.88
CA CYS A 84 14.52 9.73 9.22
C CYS A 84 15.62 9.64 10.29
N SER A 85 16.68 8.85 10.06
CA SER A 85 17.83 8.80 10.98
C SER A 85 18.50 10.17 11.21
N ARG A 86 18.31 11.11 10.28
CA ARG A 86 18.89 12.46 10.34
C ARG A 86 18.26 13.37 11.39
N VAL A 87 17.04 13.07 11.82
CA VAL A 87 16.31 13.90 12.81
C VAL A 87 16.37 13.34 14.24
N LEU A 88 17.06 12.21 14.44
CA LEU A 88 17.19 11.55 15.73
C LEU A 88 18.44 12.04 16.48
N GLY A 89 18.35 12.09 17.81
CA GLY A 89 19.52 12.27 18.68
C GLY A 89 20.54 11.13 18.54
N ALA A 90 21.79 11.37 18.95
CA ALA A 90 22.91 10.46 18.68
C ALA A 90 22.67 9.02 19.17
N GLU A 91 22.19 8.86 20.41
CA GLU A 91 21.92 7.55 21.03
C GLU A 91 20.79 6.79 20.30
N ALA A 92 19.64 7.44 20.09
CA ALA A 92 18.52 6.84 19.36
C ALA A 92 18.86 6.55 17.89
N ARG A 93 19.76 7.34 17.28
CA ARG A 93 20.19 7.16 15.89
C ARG A 93 21.02 5.90 15.70
N GLU A 94 21.89 5.55 16.63
CA GLU A 94 22.70 4.33 16.56
C GLU A 94 21.79 3.09 16.54
N GLU A 95 20.87 3.01 17.50
CA GLU A 95 19.91 1.91 17.60
C GLU A 95 18.97 1.84 16.39
N TYR A 96 18.51 2.98 15.90
CA TYR A 96 17.71 3.05 14.67
C TYR A 96 18.46 2.49 13.46
N LEU A 97 19.74 2.84 13.29
CA LEU A 97 20.56 2.33 12.19
C LEU A 97 20.85 0.83 12.33
N ARG A 98 21.01 0.32 13.56
CA ARG A 98 21.12 -1.11 13.84
C ARG A 98 19.88 -1.87 13.37
N ILE A 99 18.70 -1.40 13.76
CA ILE A 99 17.40 -1.96 13.34
C ILE A 99 17.23 -1.87 11.81
N LEU A 100 17.54 -0.71 11.22
CA LEU A 100 17.47 -0.52 9.77
C LEU A 100 18.41 -1.47 9.02
N GLY A 101 19.60 -1.74 9.59
CA GLY A 101 20.54 -2.73 9.09
C GLY A 101 19.93 -4.13 9.01
N ALA A 102 19.24 -4.57 10.08
CA ALA A 102 18.54 -5.86 10.12
C ALA A 102 17.40 -5.93 9.08
N MET A 103 16.58 -4.88 8.98
CA MET A 103 15.54 -4.78 7.95
C MET A 103 16.12 -4.84 6.53
N CYS A 104 17.24 -4.18 6.30
CA CYS A 104 17.91 -4.14 5.00
C CYS A 104 18.50 -5.51 4.63
N GLN A 105 19.07 -6.24 5.59
CA GLN A 105 19.51 -7.63 5.39
C GLN A 105 18.32 -8.52 5.03
N ARG A 106 17.21 -8.44 5.78
CA ARG A 106 16.00 -9.21 5.50
C ARG A 106 15.42 -8.89 4.11
N LEU A 107 15.40 -7.62 3.71
CA LEU A 107 15.01 -7.21 2.36
C LEU A 107 15.92 -7.80 1.27
N ARG A 108 17.24 -7.81 1.46
CA ARG A 108 18.16 -8.43 0.51
C ARG A 108 17.90 -9.94 0.37
N SER A 109 17.73 -10.64 1.47
CA SER A 109 17.40 -12.07 1.47
C SER A 109 16.08 -12.36 0.76
N ALA A 110 15.09 -11.48 0.91
CA ALA A 110 13.80 -11.57 0.22
C ALA A 110 13.80 -10.95 -1.20
N GLN A 111 14.97 -10.60 -1.75
CA GLN A 111 15.11 -9.95 -3.06
C GLN A 111 14.19 -8.73 -3.22
N TYR A 112 14.09 -7.90 -2.17
CA TYR A 112 13.24 -6.72 -2.08
C TYR A 112 11.79 -6.99 -2.51
N ASN A 113 11.27 -8.19 -2.21
CA ASN A 113 9.93 -8.67 -2.58
C ASN A 113 9.58 -8.44 -4.05
N GLY A 114 10.57 -8.53 -4.95
CA GLY A 114 10.36 -8.39 -6.38
C GLY A 114 9.30 -9.36 -6.93
N SER A 115 9.17 -10.52 -6.29
CA SER A 115 8.21 -11.58 -6.61
C SER A 115 6.75 -11.11 -6.62
N TYR A 116 6.42 -10.00 -5.94
CA TYR A 116 5.06 -9.45 -5.92
C TYR A 116 4.54 -9.15 -7.33
N PHE A 117 5.40 -8.73 -8.25
CA PHE A 117 5.00 -8.39 -9.63
C PHE A 117 5.38 -9.45 -10.66
N ASP A 118 5.89 -10.60 -10.22
CA ASP A 118 6.34 -11.67 -11.09
C ASP A 118 5.26 -12.76 -11.23
N ARG A 119 4.63 -12.86 -12.40
CA ARG A 119 3.62 -13.88 -12.69
C ARG A 119 4.16 -15.32 -12.60
N GLY A 120 5.46 -15.52 -12.78
CA GLY A 120 6.12 -16.83 -12.65
C GLY A 120 6.48 -17.22 -11.21
N ALA A 121 6.33 -16.31 -10.25
CA ALA A 121 6.60 -16.62 -8.84
C ALA A 121 5.51 -17.50 -8.21
N GLU A 122 5.79 -18.02 -7.02
CA GLU A 122 4.83 -18.83 -6.26
C GLU A 122 3.54 -18.06 -5.94
N ALA A 123 2.41 -18.77 -5.88
CA ALA A 123 1.09 -18.18 -5.69
C ALA A 123 0.97 -17.36 -4.39
N GLY A 124 1.65 -17.76 -3.32
CA GLY A 124 1.68 -17.02 -2.06
C GLY A 124 2.58 -15.78 -2.06
N SER A 125 3.45 -15.65 -3.06
CA SER A 125 4.38 -14.52 -3.19
C SER A 125 3.85 -13.43 -4.13
N ARG A 126 3.31 -13.78 -5.29
CA ARG A 126 2.87 -12.81 -6.30
C ARG A 126 1.51 -12.17 -6.00
N LEU A 127 1.32 -10.95 -6.49
CA LEU A 127 0.06 -10.19 -6.40
C LEU A 127 -0.83 -10.33 -7.66
N CYS A 128 -0.41 -11.13 -8.64
CA CYS A 128 -1.14 -11.36 -9.88
C CYS A 128 -1.46 -12.84 -10.14
N THR A 129 -2.31 -13.10 -11.14
CA THR A 129 -2.60 -14.44 -11.63
C THR A 129 -1.39 -15.06 -12.39
N ARG A 130 -1.50 -16.30 -12.89
CA ARG A 130 -0.46 -16.95 -13.74
C ARG A 130 -0.26 -16.23 -15.07
N GLU A 131 -1.29 -15.56 -15.53
CA GLU A 131 -1.32 -14.81 -16.77
C GLU A 131 -0.82 -13.37 -16.56
N GLY A 132 -0.67 -12.93 -15.31
CA GLY A 132 -0.19 -11.59 -14.96
C GLY A 132 -1.28 -10.54 -14.74
N TRP A 133 -2.52 -10.95 -14.46
CA TRP A 133 -3.59 -10.01 -14.10
C TRP A 133 -3.46 -9.54 -12.65
N PHE A 134 -3.41 -8.22 -12.47
CA PHE A 134 -3.46 -7.56 -11.17
C PHE A 134 -4.83 -6.93 -10.95
N SER A 135 -5.34 -7.05 -9.73
CA SER A 135 -6.61 -6.47 -9.30
C SER A 135 -6.37 -5.39 -8.24
N CYS A 136 -7.09 -4.28 -8.35
CA CYS A 136 -6.98 -3.20 -7.37
C CYS A 136 -7.51 -3.64 -6.00
N GLN A 137 -6.71 -3.42 -4.96
CA GLN A 137 -6.96 -3.80 -3.58
C GLN A 137 -7.56 -2.68 -2.72
N ALA A 138 -8.14 -1.64 -3.35
CA ALA A 138 -8.73 -0.53 -2.62
C ALA A 138 -10.07 -0.93 -1.96
N HIS A 139 -10.16 -0.81 -0.64
CA HIS A 139 -11.32 -1.25 0.12
C HIS A 139 -12.51 -0.25 0.05
N PRO A 140 -13.75 -0.70 -0.13
CA PRO A 140 -14.92 0.16 -0.28
C PRO A 140 -15.39 0.85 1.01
N ARG A 141 -14.91 0.45 2.21
CA ARG A 141 -15.23 1.19 3.46
C ARG A 141 -14.60 2.60 3.57
N PHE A 142 -13.75 3.00 2.61
CA PHE A 142 -13.37 4.41 2.42
C PHE A 142 -14.50 5.30 1.84
N TRP A 143 -15.74 4.78 1.73
CA TRP A 143 -16.89 5.47 1.14
C TRP A 143 -18.08 5.72 2.08
N LEU A 144 -18.07 5.22 3.32
CA LEU A 144 -19.19 5.41 4.26
C LEU A 144 -18.97 6.50 5.33
N GLY A 145 -18.11 7.49 5.05
CA GLY A 145 -17.97 8.69 5.88
C GLY A 145 -18.82 9.88 5.44
N HIS A 146 -19.52 9.80 4.30
CA HIS A 146 -20.18 10.95 3.68
C HIS A 146 -21.65 10.72 3.26
N LEU A 147 -22.24 9.56 3.55
CA LEU A 147 -23.64 9.27 3.18
C LEU A 147 -24.57 8.91 4.36
N LEU A 148 -24.08 8.94 5.60
CA LEU A 148 -24.90 8.72 6.81
C LEU A 148 -25.23 10.00 7.60
N THR A 149 -25.13 11.16 6.97
CA THR A 149 -25.79 12.40 7.44
C THR A 149 -26.98 12.82 6.59
N ALA A 150 -27.36 12.04 5.57
CA ALA A 150 -28.38 12.45 4.61
C ALA A 150 -29.75 11.75 4.75
N ARG A 151 -29.91 10.66 5.50
CA ARG A 151 -31.23 10.06 5.72
C ARG A 151 -31.34 9.45 7.11
N GLY A 152 -32.05 10.17 8.00
CA GLY A 152 -32.60 9.59 9.21
C GLY A 152 -33.57 8.48 8.83
N ALA A 153 -33.19 7.24 9.11
CA ALA A 153 -34.08 6.10 9.07
C ALA A 153 -33.74 5.21 10.27
N SER A 154 -34.52 5.38 11.35
CA SER A 154 -34.62 4.40 12.41
C SER A 154 -35.22 3.13 11.84
N PHE A 155 -34.57 1.98 12.05
CA PHE A 155 -35.20 0.67 11.86
C PHE A 155 -35.18 -0.12 13.16
N HIS A 156 -36.37 -0.53 13.57
CA HIS A 156 -36.63 -1.40 14.71
C HIS A 156 -36.05 -2.80 14.50
N MET A 157 -35.54 -3.37 15.59
CA MET A 157 -34.96 -4.70 15.65
C MET A 157 -36.05 -5.71 16.03
N GLY A 158 -36.46 -6.54 15.07
CA GLY A 158 -37.36 -7.67 15.29
C GLY A 158 -36.59 -8.95 15.59
N SER A 159 -36.91 -9.60 16.70
CA SER A 159 -36.35 -10.85 17.19
C SER A 159 -36.89 -12.06 16.42
N GLY A 160 -36.01 -12.78 15.74
CA GLY A 160 -36.30 -14.09 15.14
C GLY A 160 -35.00 -14.86 14.92
N GLY A 161 -34.89 -16.05 15.52
CA GLY A 161 -33.69 -16.88 15.51
C GLY A 161 -33.40 -17.50 14.14
N TRP A 162 -32.11 -17.70 13.84
CA TRP A 162 -31.65 -18.40 12.64
C TRP A 162 -30.57 -19.44 12.96
N SER A 163 -30.79 -20.59 12.33
CA SER A 163 -30.05 -21.85 12.40
C SER A 163 -28.59 -21.73 11.96
N SER A 164 -27.76 -22.62 12.50
CA SER A 164 -26.37 -22.87 12.10
C SER A 164 -26.31 -23.33 10.64
N ASP A 165 -26.02 -22.42 9.70
CA ASP A 165 -25.35 -22.67 8.41
C ASP A 165 -25.32 -21.37 7.56
N ALA A 166 -24.52 -20.39 8.00
CA ALA A 166 -23.99 -19.28 7.17
C ALA A 166 -23.14 -18.34 8.03
N VAL A 167 -21.83 -18.59 8.16
CA VAL A 167 -20.89 -17.58 8.67
C VAL A 167 -19.99 -17.12 7.52
N ARG A 168 -20.53 -16.18 6.74
CA ARG A 168 -19.76 -15.12 6.09
C ARG A 168 -20.52 -13.83 6.38
N GLY A 169 -20.00 -13.05 7.33
CA GLY A 169 -20.63 -11.81 7.77
C GLY A 169 -20.56 -10.70 6.71
N PRO A 170 -21.26 -9.57 6.92
CA PRO A 170 -21.39 -8.48 5.94
C PRO A 170 -20.12 -7.62 5.74
N PHE A 171 -18.95 -8.11 6.16
CA PHE A 171 -17.73 -7.31 6.34
C PHE A 171 -16.57 -7.66 5.41
N ASP A 172 -16.72 -8.61 4.48
CA ASP A 172 -15.67 -9.05 3.55
C ASP A 172 -15.89 -8.52 2.12
N LEU A 173 -15.96 -7.20 1.94
CA LEU A 173 -15.89 -6.59 0.61
C LEU A 173 -14.45 -6.17 0.30
N ASP A 174 -13.55 -7.14 0.16
CA ASP A 174 -12.13 -6.99 -0.23
C ASP A 174 -11.94 -6.58 -1.71
N SER A 175 -12.81 -5.74 -2.27
CA SER A 175 -12.77 -5.44 -3.71
C SER A 175 -12.98 -3.96 -4.03
N CYS A 176 -12.14 -3.48 -4.96
CA CYS A 176 -12.31 -2.18 -5.59
C CYS A 176 -13.71 -2.07 -6.21
N ALA A 177 -14.48 -1.05 -5.82
CA ALA A 177 -15.85 -0.82 -6.32
C ALA A 177 -15.90 -0.71 -7.86
N SER A 178 -14.90 -0.08 -8.45
CA SER A 178 -14.74 0.08 -9.90
C SER A 178 -14.10 -1.14 -10.58
N LYS A 179 -13.74 -2.18 -9.81
CA LYS A 179 -13.11 -3.43 -10.28
C LYS A 179 -11.92 -3.18 -11.21
N HIS A 180 -11.10 -2.17 -10.89
CA HIS A 180 -9.91 -1.87 -11.69
C HIS A 180 -9.00 -3.10 -11.75
N SER A 181 -8.60 -3.47 -12.96
CA SER A 181 -7.66 -4.55 -13.25
C SER A 181 -6.71 -4.14 -14.36
N ILE A 182 -5.52 -4.71 -14.38
CA ILE A 182 -4.53 -4.47 -15.43
C ILE A 182 -3.66 -5.71 -15.63
N ASN A 183 -3.22 -5.94 -16.86
CA ASN A 183 -2.17 -6.91 -17.16
C ASN A 183 -0.96 -6.20 -17.77
N PRO A 184 0.08 -5.84 -16.99
CA PRO A 184 1.26 -5.16 -17.52
C PRO A 184 2.10 -6.04 -18.46
N TYR A 185 1.83 -7.34 -18.54
CA TYR A 185 2.49 -8.25 -19.50
C TYR A 185 1.88 -8.16 -20.90
N SER A 186 0.75 -7.49 -21.06
CA SER A 186 -0.09 -7.62 -22.23
C SER A 186 0.43 -6.83 -23.44
N ASN A 187 0.81 -5.57 -23.23
CA ASN A 187 1.43 -4.70 -24.23
C ASN A 187 2.23 -3.57 -23.55
N ARG A 188 2.90 -2.75 -24.37
CA ARG A 188 3.77 -1.65 -23.94
C ARG A 188 3.00 -0.59 -23.13
N GLU A 189 1.80 -0.23 -23.56
CA GLU A 189 0.97 0.79 -22.93
C GLU A 189 0.48 0.32 -21.55
N SER A 190 0.05 -0.93 -21.41
CA SER A 190 -0.34 -1.53 -20.12
C SER A 190 0.83 -1.53 -19.14
N ARG A 191 2.04 -1.86 -19.61
CA ARG A 191 3.26 -1.79 -18.81
C ARG A 191 3.54 -0.35 -18.34
N VAL A 192 3.36 0.64 -19.21
CA VAL A 192 3.53 2.06 -18.86
C VAL A 192 2.46 2.51 -17.88
N LEU A 193 1.19 2.19 -18.11
CA LEU A 193 0.07 2.49 -17.21
C LEU A 193 0.26 1.86 -15.83
N PHE A 194 0.86 0.68 -15.74
CA PHE A 194 1.15 0.05 -14.45
C PHE A 194 2.14 0.86 -13.58
N SER A 195 2.92 1.77 -14.18
CA SER A 195 3.75 2.71 -13.40
C SER A 195 2.93 3.70 -12.57
N THR A 196 1.66 3.96 -12.96
CA THR A 196 0.74 4.84 -12.23
C THR A 196 -0.04 4.10 -11.14
N TRP A 197 0.01 2.76 -11.12
CA TRP A 197 -0.53 1.97 -10.01
C TRP A 197 0.41 2.06 -8.81
N ASN A 198 -0.14 2.29 -7.62
CA ASN A 198 0.63 2.46 -6.40
C ASN A 198 0.63 1.17 -5.58
N LEU A 199 1.80 0.76 -5.08
CA LEU A 199 1.90 -0.29 -4.07
C LEU A 199 2.05 0.40 -2.72
N ASP A 200 0.96 0.91 -2.17
CA ASP A 200 1.03 1.82 -1.02
C ASP A 200 0.71 1.12 0.29
N HIS A 201 1.22 1.69 1.38
CA HIS A 201 0.85 1.27 2.73
C HIS A 201 -0.63 1.58 2.97
N ILE A 202 -1.37 0.63 3.55
CA ILE A 202 -2.77 0.86 3.96
C ILE A 202 -2.84 1.30 5.44
N HIS A 203 -1.84 1.01 6.28
CA HIS A 203 -2.04 0.65 7.70
C HIS A 203 -3.05 1.48 8.50
N PRO A 204 -4.18 0.80 8.77
CA PRO A 204 -5.10 0.85 9.89
C PRO A 204 -4.83 -0.37 10.81
N GLY A 205 -4.73 -0.15 12.12
CA GLY A 205 -5.00 -1.20 13.10
C GLY A 205 -6.42 -1.04 13.64
N LEU A 206 -7.22 -2.10 13.64
CA LEU A 206 -8.49 -2.14 14.36
C LEU A 206 -8.21 -2.49 15.83
N SER A 207 -8.59 -1.61 16.77
CA SER A 207 -9.08 -2.02 18.10
C SER A 207 -9.79 -0.87 18.83
N VAL A 208 -11.08 -1.10 19.12
CA VAL A 208 -11.88 -0.57 20.23
C VAL A 208 -12.27 0.92 20.18
N VAL A 209 -13.55 1.14 19.86
CA VAL A 209 -14.38 2.16 20.51
C VAL A 209 -14.27 1.93 22.02
N LEU A 210 -13.41 2.69 22.71
CA LEU A 210 -13.53 3.11 24.10
C LEU A 210 -12.23 3.79 24.54
N LYS A 211 -12.23 5.13 24.49
CA LYS A 211 -11.71 6.04 25.52
C LYS A 211 -11.71 7.46 24.95
N GLN A 212 -12.91 8.00 24.77
CA GLN A 212 -13.13 9.43 24.84
C GLN A 212 -13.61 9.74 26.26
N PHE A 213 -12.67 9.73 27.20
CA PHE A 213 -12.81 10.44 28.46
C PHE A 213 -11.45 11.07 28.75
N HIS A 214 -11.49 12.37 29.03
CA HIS A 214 -10.40 13.28 29.39
C HIS A 214 -9.55 13.88 28.27
N ALA A 215 -10.11 14.91 27.62
CA ALA A 215 -9.43 16.21 27.49
C ALA A 215 -10.43 17.30 27.05
N ALA A 216 -11.55 17.42 27.76
CA ALA A 216 -12.49 18.53 27.64
C ALA A 216 -12.82 19.04 29.06
N ALA A 217 -11.80 19.53 29.75
CA ALA A 217 -11.96 20.25 31.02
C ALA A 217 -10.85 21.29 31.28
N CYS A 218 -10.16 21.76 30.24
CA CYS A 218 -9.41 23.04 30.31
C CYS A 218 -10.21 24.22 29.72
N LEU A 219 -11.48 24.01 29.37
CA LEU A 219 -12.38 25.07 28.90
C LEU A 219 -13.17 25.76 30.02
N LEU A 220 -12.78 25.59 31.30
CA LEU A 220 -13.54 26.16 32.42
C LEU A 220 -12.85 27.31 33.20
N PHE A 221 -11.67 27.80 32.80
CA PHE A 221 -11.10 29.01 33.42
C PHE A 221 -10.37 29.91 32.42
N PRO A 222 -11.03 30.99 31.95
CA PRO A 222 -10.39 32.05 31.17
C PRO A 222 -9.89 33.14 32.12
N SER A 223 -8.58 33.41 32.18
CA SER A 223 -8.04 34.74 32.59
C SER A 223 -6.50 34.78 32.66
N ARG A 224 -5.92 35.76 31.93
CA ARG A 224 -4.62 36.45 32.17
C ARG A 224 -3.38 35.56 31.95
N VAL A 225 -2.36 35.88 31.14
CA VAL A 225 -1.60 37.10 30.89
C VAL A 225 -0.89 36.88 29.53
N GLY A 226 -0.98 37.79 28.56
CA GLY A 226 0.11 38.72 28.26
C GLY A 226 0.69 38.48 26.85
N CYS A 227 0.28 39.32 25.90
CA CYS A 227 0.91 39.44 24.59
C CYS A 227 2.36 39.89 24.75
N VAL A 228 3.29 39.21 24.09
CA VAL A 228 4.57 39.78 23.71
C VAL A 228 4.77 39.56 22.22
N HIS A 229 4.85 40.68 21.51
CA HIS A 229 5.25 40.83 20.12
C HIS A 229 6.68 40.30 19.94
N LEU A 230 6.96 39.56 18.87
CA LEU A 230 8.30 39.51 18.28
C LEU A 230 8.20 39.34 16.77
N ASP A 231 9.07 40.06 16.08
CA ASP A 231 8.93 40.54 14.71
C ASP A 231 9.07 39.46 13.62
N SER A 232 8.31 39.63 12.55
CA SER A 232 8.43 38.86 11.30
C SER A 232 9.63 39.36 10.50
N ALA A 233 10.75 38.63 10.56
CA ALA A 233 11.81 38.76 9.59
C ALA A 233 11.52 37.90 8.34
N HIS A 234 11.74 38.51 7.19
CA HIS A 234 11.57 37.97 5.84
C HIS A 234 12.17 36.57 5.65
N VAL A 235 11.37 35.64 5.12
CA VAL A 235 11.87 34.42 4.46
C VAL A 235 11.30 34.37 3.05
N THR A 236 12.19 34.47 2.06
CA THR A 236 11.93 34.29 0.63
C THR A 236 11.49 32.86 0.31
N PRO A 237 10.62 32.64 -0.70
CA PRO A 237 10.09 31.31 -0.99
C PRO A 237 11.09 30.50 -1.82
N ALA A 238 11.78 29.55 -1.18
CA ALA A 238 12.44 28.47 -1.91
C ALA A 238 11.36 27.54 -2.47
N ARG A 239 11.25 27.52 -3.80
CA ARG A 239 10.39 26.61 -4.57
C ARG A 239 10.75 25.16 -4.23
N GLY A 240 9.92 24.53 -3.42
CA GLY A 240 9.92 23.08 -3.18
C GLY A 240 8.49 22.59 -3.29
N TRP A 241 8.13 22.03 -4.45
CA TRP A 241 6.81 21.46 -4.68
C TRP A 241 6.61 20.31 -3.69
N MET A 242 5.75 20.55 -2.69
CA MET A 242 5.25 19.54 -1.77
C MET A 242 4.22 18.69 -2.52
N THR A 243 4.64 17.56 -3.09
CA THR A 243 3.70 16.55 -3.58
C THR A 243 3.29 15.64 -2.42
N GLY A 244 1.98 15.48 -2.24
CA GLY A 244 1.31 14.73 -1.16
C GLY A 244 1.49 13.21 -1.19
N ASP A 245 2.61 12.68 -1.68
CA ASP A 245 2.95 11.24 -1.72
C ASP A 245 3.55 10.70 -0.41
N ARG A 246 3.51 11.53 0.65
CA ARG A 246 4.36 11.40 1.85
C ARG A 246 3.60 11.08 3.14
N ILE A 247 2.36 10.57 3.07
CA ILE A 247 1.42 10.82 4.17
C ILE A 247 1.40 9.74 5.26
N GLU A 248 1.41 8.44 5.00
CA GLU A 248 1.12 7.48 6.11
C GLU A 248 2.36 6.92 6.81
N LYS A 249 3.30 6.32 6.07
CA LYS A 249 4.56 5.80 6.66
C LYS A 249 5.39 6.87 7.38
N LYS A 250 5.37 8.11 6.89
CA LYS A 250 6.06 9.26 7.51
C LYS A 250 5.27 9.92 8.65
N ARG A 251 3.96 9.68 8.77
CA ARG A 251 3.15 10.25 9.86
C ARG A 251 2.88 9.27 11.00
N THR A 252 2.90 7.96 10.74
CA THR A 252 2.61 6.95 11.77
C THR A 252 3.79 5.99 11.98
N ILE A 253 4.08 5.10 11.01
CA ILE A 253 4.96 3.94 11.26
C ILE A 253 6.39 4.35 11.63
N VAL A 254 6.99 5.26 10.85
CA VAL A 254 8.38 5.70 11.09
C VAL A 254 8.51 6.57 12.35
N PRO A 255 7.61 7.55 12.61
CA PRO A 255 7.56 8.23 13.90
C PRO A 255 7.41 7.27 15.09
N THR A 256 6.50 6.30 15.03
CA THR A 256 6.32 5.33 16.12
C THR A 256 7.56 4.46 16.33
N LEU A 257 8.26 4.06 15.26
CA LEU A 257 9.53 3.34 15.41
C LEU A 257 10.58 4.21 16.12
N ALA A 258 10.69 5.47 15.73
CA ALA A 258 11.64 6.42 16.33
C ALA A 258 11.32 6.67 17.82
N GLU A 259 10.05 6.90 18.15
CA GLU A 259 9.57 7.07 19.52
C GLU A 259 9.78 5.79 20.34
N ALA A 260 9.46 4.62 19.78
CA ALA A 260 9.65 3.34 20.46
C ALA A 260 11.11 3.10 20.86
N ILE A 261 12.07 3.54 20.04
CA ILE A 261 13.51 3.47 20.33
C ILE A 261 13.91 4.48 21.41
N GLN A 262 13.37 5.71 21.37
CA GLN A 262 13.66 6.74 22.37
C GLN A 262 13.10 6.38 23.75
N GLU A 263 11.92 5.76 23.80
CA GLU A 263 11.19 5.44 25.03
C GLU A 263 11.26 3.96 25.43
N GLN A 264 12.20 3.20 24.85
CA GLN A 264 12.22 1.75 25.03
C GLN A 264 12.39 1.32 26.50
N GLY A 265 13.08 2.11 27.33
CA GLY A 265 13.19 1.86 28.78
C GLY A 265 13.71 0.45 29.11
N GLY A 266 14.64 -0.07 28.31
CA GLY A 266 15.20 -1.42 28.41
C GLY A 266 14.39 -2.53 27.75
N ARG A 267 13.24 -2.23 27.13
CA ARG A 267 12.49 -3.18 26.28
C ARG A 267 13.16 -3.31 24.92
N GLU A 268 13.04 -4.48 24.30
CA GLU A 268 13.52 -4.70 22.94
C GLU A 268 12.41 -4.38 21.93
N VAL A 269 12.67 -3.47 20.99
CA VAL A 269 11.74 -3.13 19.90
C VAL A 269 11.54 -4.34 18.99
N ASP A 270 10.29 -4.67 18.68
CA ASP A 270 9.96 -5.72 17.71
C ASP A 270 10.09 -5.17 16.28
N TRP A 271 11.32 -5.08 15.80
CA TRP A 271 11.60 -4.60 14.45
C TRP A 271 10.93 -5.42 13.34
N GLU A 272 10.55 -6.68 13.61
CA GLU A 272 9.88 -7.54 12.63
C GLU A 272 8.44 -7.08 12.37
N TYR A 273 7.77 -6.58 13.40
CA TYR A 273 6.49 -5.91 13.25
C TYR A 273 6.60 -4.70 12.33
N PHE A 274 7.55 -3.79 12.58
CA PHE A 274 7.77 -2.63 11.70
C PHE A 274 8.20 -3.03 10.29
N TYR A 275 8.98 -4.11 10.14
CA TYR A 275 9.34 -4.66 8.83
C TYR A 275 8.09 -5.09 8.05
N SER A 276 7.17 -5.80 8.71
CA SER A 276 5.93 -6.27 8.07
C SER A 276 5.05 -5.09 7.64
N LEU A 277 4.96 -4.06 8.50
CA LEU A 277 4.29 -2.82 8.15
C LEU A 277 4.94 -2.06 6.99
N LEU A 278 6.26 -1.98 6.93
CA LEU A 278 6.95 -1.12 5.96
C LEU A 278 7.17 -1.78 4.60
N PHE A 279 7.27 -3.10 4.54
CA PHE A 279 7.84 -3.74 3.35
C PHE A 279 7.06 -4.95 2.83
N THR A 280 6.02 -5.42 3.52
CA THR A 280 5.30 -6.63 3.10
C THR A 280 3.86 -6.34 2.70
N SER A 281 3.25 -7.28 1.98
CA SER A 281 1.84 -7.25 1.55
C SER A 281 0.83 -7.36 2.70
N GLU A 282 1.30 -7.59 3.94
CA GLU A 282 0.48 -7.42 5.15
C GLU A 282 -0.10 -6.00 5.17
N ASN A 283 0.73 -5.01 4.81
CA ASN A 283 0.36 -3.61 4.82
C ASN A 283 0.48 -2.91 3.46
N LEU A 284 1.27 -3.42 2.53
CA LEU A 284 1.39 -2.88 1.17
C LEU A 284 0.29 -3.44 0.27
N LYS A 285 -0.43 -2.55 -0.40
CA LYS A 285 -1.57 -2.91 -1.25
C LYS A 285 -1.51 -2.18 -2.57
N LEU A 286 -1.79 -2.92 -3.62
CA LEU A 286 -1.71 -2.45 -4.98
C LEU A 286 -3.02 -1.78 -5.38
N VAL A 287 -2.99 -0.47 -5.62
CA VAL A 287 -4.16 0.35 -5.91
C VAL A 287 -4.01 1.11 -7.22
N HIS A 288 -5.10 1.16 -7.98
CA HIS A 288 -5.20 2.02 -9.14
C HIS A 288 -5.15 3.50 -8.71
N ILE A 289 -4.60 4.38 -9.54
CA ILE A 289 -4.42 5.81 -9.21
C ILE A 289 -5.74 6.50 -8.81
N ALA A 290 -6.86 6.15 -9.45
CA ALA A 290 -8.17 6.71 -9.10
C ALA A 290 -8.70 6.24 -7.74
N CYS A 291 -8.16 5.14 -7.21
CA CYS A 291 -8.51 4.60 -5.90
C CYS A 291 -7.50 4.97 -4.81
N HIS A 292 -6.40 5.62 -5.19
CA HIS A 292 -5.38 6.10 -4.27
C HIS A 292 -5.84 7.42 -3.62
N LYS A 293 -6.68 7.31 -2.58
CA LYS A 293 -7.12 8.48 -1.80
C LYS A 293 -5.99 8.90 -0.85
N LYS A 294 -5.39 10.07 -1.09
CA LYS A 294 -4.32 10.67 -0.27
C LYS A 294 -4.84 11.40 0.99
N THR A 295 -5.86 10.85 1.65
CA THR A 295 -6.45 11.47 2.84
C THR A 295 -5.68 11.08 4.09
N THR A 296 -5.62 11.97 5.08
CA THR A 296 -4.97 11.68 6.36
C THR A 296 -5.82 10.67 7.13
N HIS A 297 -5.40 9.41 7.15
CA HIS A 297 -6.06 8.41 7.96
C HIS A 297 -5.54 8.50 9.41
N LYS A 298 -6.46 8.59 10.38
CA LYS A 298 -6.15 8.65 11.82
C LYS A 298 -5.94 7.23 12.34
N LEU A 299 -4.77 6.66 12.07
CA LEU A 299 -4.50 5.25 12.35
C LEU A 299 -3.12 5.11 13.00
N GLU A 300 -3.06 4.25 14.03
CA GLU A 300 -1.91 4.05 14.91
C GLU A 300 -1.36 2.63 14.79
N CYS A 301 -0.09 2.43 15.14
CA CYS A 301 0.51 1.11 15.29
C CYS A 301 -0.12 0.36 16.48
N ASP A 302 -0.19 -0.97 16.41
CA ASP A 302 -0.65 -1.83 17.50
C ASP A 302 0.33 -1.75 18.68
N PRO A 303 -0.06 -1.15 19.82
CA PRO A 303 0.84 -0.99 20.96
C PRO A 303 1.33 -2.33 21.53
N GLY A 304 0.56 -3.41 21.36
CA GLY A 304 0.91 -4.75 21.84
C GLY A 304 2.02 -5.43 21.02
N ARG A 305 2.37 -4.88 19.85
CA ARG A 305 3.38 -5.43 18.93
C ARG A 305 4.60 -4.53 18.75
N ILE A 306 4.66 -3.37 19.39
CA ILE A 306 5.81 -2.44 19.30
C ILE A 306 7.07 -3.07 19.93
N TYR A 307 6.90 -3.80 21.04
CA TYR A 307 7.99 -4.41 21.79
C TYR A 307 7.85 -5.93 21.83
N ARG A 308 8.98 -6.63 21.90
CA ARG A 308 8.99 -8.09 22.01
C ARG A 308 8.42 -8.53 23.36
N SER A 309 7.55 -9.54 23.31
CA SER A 309 7.00 -10.16 24.52
C SER A 309 8.09 -10.82 25.35
N GLN A 310 8.23 -10.42 26.61
CA GLN A 310 9.12 -11.10 27.55
C GLN A 310 8.58 -12.51 27.84
N LYS A 311 9.31 -13.56 27.44
CA LYS A 311 8.97 -14.94 27.81
C LYS A 311 9.05 -15.05 29.34
N ARG A 312 7.90 -15.13 30.02
CA ARG A 312 7.86 -15.46 31.44
C ARG A 312 8.54 -16.83 31.65
N PRO A 313 9.48 -16.96 32.60
CA PRO A 313 10.04 -18.27 32.95
C PRO A 313 8.88 -19.19 33.33
N LYS A 314 8.80 -20.39 32.72
CA LYS A 314 7.85 -21.43 33.15
C LYS A 314 8.11 -21.71 34.64
N ARG A 315 7.20 -21.29 35.52
CA ARG A 315 7.22 -21.69 36.94
C ARG A 315 7.19 -23.23 36.98
N ARG A 316 8.30 -23.86 37.37
CA ARG A 316 8.33 -25.30 37.69
C ARG A 316 7.38 -25.50 38.87
N ARG A 317 6.29 -26.25 38.68
CA ARG A 317 5.41 -26.67 39.78
C ARG A 317 6.24 -27.59 40.70
N PRO A 318 6.31 -27.33 42.01
CA PRO A 318 6.96 -28.25 42.93
C PRO A 318 6.22 -29.60 42.88
N ALA A 319 6.98 -30.69 42.81
CA ALA A 319 6.43 -32.04 42.87
C ALA A 319 5.65 -32.19 44.18
N ARG A 320 4.38 -32.61 44.08
CA ARG A 320 3.59 -33.00 45.24
C ARG A 320 4.28 -34.20 45.88
N LYS A 321 4.78 -34.03 47.11
CA LYS A 321 5.13 -35.18 47.95
C LYS A 321 3.82 -35.84 48.35
N CYS A 322 3.58 -37.07 47.90
CA CYS A 322 2.59 -37.93 48.54
C CYS A 322 3.12 -38.28 49.93
N GLN A 323 2.33 -37.94 50.95
CA GLN A 323 2.35 -38.61 52.24
C GLN A 323 1.29 -39.70 52.20
#